data_AF-A0A960UBK2-F1
#
_entry.id   AF-A0A960UBK2-F1
#
_cell.length_a   1.000
_cell.length_b   1.000
_cell.length_c   1.000
_cell.angle_alpha   90.00
_cell.angle_beta   90.00
_cell.angle_gamma   90.00
#
_symmetry.space_group_name_H-M   'P 1'
#
loop_
_entity.id
_entity.type
_entity.pdbx_description
1 polymer ?
#
loop_
_entity_poly.entity_id
_entity_poly.type
_entity_poly.pdbx_seq_one_letter_code
_entity_poly.pdbx_strand_id
1 'polypeptide(L)'
;ETLQKTYSVRNKVLSPVMYPPGGTFLKAQNLRFESPTEGAIIRYSFGSVKPDMENGIIYKGESIFVESNTLVSAVAYFENNPGSISSIKEELYSFVKELPQPVFSLKEGEYKESKLLFISPPVSSASVRYTLDGTEPTREQGILIDPNSQYENNSNEIYLNQNYYIRAIAFTEDEISKVKDFRFILKVPDEPKLSLSEGTYTGKQVILINVVEDDVDVYYTTNSNLPRIQAEYLYREAIEISNSLTLRAMACYKNTQNCSSTVIRNYVIEGTLSQPVLFPPAGDYDVPGEIQFIDIESGSQIYYTLDGTEPKPGESLLYISPIVFDKTLHLRAVAYKPGYSLSSEVSGFYNYRAFRLEDIQKLYANANLEYGQKAGEGLTSEVLRAIELVQTHPSLIQDLNKRQKFVEQNAALAASELCTSIVRYLYLKAYSKIYPERILNLPPGFAEFYIYGVDKGYIITDSGGQTFNWVLKGTELVKGFLNEIYYNSWDKYRYEEGYNTDAALLDYANSSEKQIFFLRDGPDVNTASHTFLAIKHPTDGFKMLDTYHHPWTGKGFYENAASGGIYKVRFGPSGTRWLHIVYSYTKN
;
A
#
# COMPACT_ATOMS: atom_id res chain seq x y z
N GLU A 1 2.00 6.63 -95.74
CA GLU A 1 1.34 7.94 -95.51
C GLU A 1 0.55 7.86 -94.22
N THR A 2 0.95 8.67 -93.25
CA THR A 2 0.36 8.72 -91.90
C THR A 2 -0.93 9.53 -91.97
N LEU A 3 -2.09 8.87 -91.90
CA LEU A 3 -3.39 9.55 -91.80
C LEU A 3 -3.51 10.19 -90.41
N GLN A 4 -3.22 11.49 -90.31
CA GLN A 4 -3.63 12.32 -89.17
C GLN A 4 -5.15 12.36 -89.12
N LYS A 5 -5.73 11.67 -88.13
CA LYS A 5 -7.15 11.77 -87.80
C LYS A 5 -7.32 12.95 -86.85
N THR A 6 -7.72 14.11 -87.39
CA THR A 6 -8.08 15.29 -86.60
C THR A 6 -9.38 15.00 -85.85
N TYR A 7 -9.32 14.85 -84.53
CA TYR A 7 -10.52 14.85 -83.69
C TYR A 7 -10.90 16.30 -83.42
N SER A 8 -12.00 16.78 -84.01
CA SER A 8 -12.62 18.04 -83.62
C SER A 8 -13.31 17.83 -82.27
N VAL A 9 -12.68 18.25 -81.17
CA VAL A 9 -13.38 18.40 -79.89
C VAL A 9 -14.41 19.51 -80.10
N ARG A 10 -15.70 19.17 -80.27
CA ARG A 10 -16.77 20.17 -80.22
C ARG A 10 -16.84 20.66 -78.78
N ASN A 11 -16.27 21.82 -78.49
CA ASN A 11 -16.52 22.52 -77.23
C ASN A 11 -18.02 22.80 -77.14
N LYS A 12 -18.71 22.07 -76.26
CA LYS A 12 -20.14 22.25 -76.00
C LYS A 12 -20.33 23.58 -75.27
N VAL A 13 -21.11 24.50 -75.85
CA VAL A 13 -21.42 25.78 -75.22
C VAL A 13 -22.37 25.54 -74.04
N LEU A 14 -21.98 26.05 -72.87
CA LEU A 14 -22.75 25.94 -71.64
C LEU A 14 -23.85 27.01 -71.59
N SER A 15 -24.97 26.69 -70.96
CA SER A 15 -26.07 27.66 -70.78
C SER A 15 -25.61 28.88 -70.00
N PRO A 16 -26.08 30.08 -70.37
CA PRO A 16 -25.76 31.29 -69.63
C PRO A 16 -26.32 31.22 -68.20
N VAL A 17 -25.61 31.86 -67.26
CA VAL A 17 -26.04 32.01 -65.87
C VAL A 17 -26.60 33.42 -65.68
N MET A 18 -27.76 33.52 -65.01
CA MET A 18 -28.42 34.79 -64.70
C MET A 18 -28.18 35.17 -63.24
N TYR A 19 -27.87 36.44 -63.01
CA TYR A 19 -27.63 37.00 -61.68
C TYR A 19 -28.52 38.22 -61.43
N PRO A 20 -29.30 38.24 -60.33
CA PRO A 20 -29.62 37.10 -59.46
C PRO A 20 -30.39 35.98 -60.22
N PRO A 21 -30.40 34.73 -59.73
CA PRO A 21 -31.29 33.68 -60.27
C PRO A 21 -32.77 34.08 -60.22
N GLY A 22 -33.62 33.39 -60.98
CA GLY A 22 -35.06 33.61 -60.95
C GLY A 22 -35.67 33.37 -59.57
N GLY A 23 -36.78 34.06 -59.30
CA GLY A 23 -37.42 34.04 -57.99
C GLY A 23 -38.48 35.12 -57.83
N THR A 24 -38.94 35.26 -56.60
CA THR A 24 -39.91 36.28 -56.19
C THR A 24 -39.20 37.42 -55.46
N PHE A 25 -39.43 38.66 -55.88
CA PHE A 25 -38.72 39.85 -55.41
C PHE A 25 -39.69 40.94 -54.93
N LEU A 26 -39.27 41.71 -53.92
CA LEU A 26 -40.00 42.88 -53.41
C LEU A 26 -39.64 44.19 -54.12
N LYS A 27 -38.56 44.18 -54.90
CA LYS A 27 -38.00 45.34 -55.60
C LYS A 27 -37.53 44.93 -56.98
N ALA A 28 -37.58 45.87 -57.93
CA ALA A 28 -37.01 45.71 -59.26
C ALA A 28 -35.58 45.17 -59.22
N GLN A 29 -35.24 44.30 -60.16
CA GLN A 29 -33.93 43.64 -60.24
C GLN A 29 -33.14 44.17 -61.44
N ASN A 30 -31.82 44.28 -61.26
CA ASN A 30 -30.88 44.55 -62.33
C ASN A 30 -30.18 43.24 -62.68
N LEU A 31 -30.59 42.62 -63.78
CA LEU A 31 -30.06 41.34 -64.21
C LEU A 31 -28.74 41.51 -64.94
N ARG A 32 -27.84 40.57 -64.69
CA ARG A 32 -26.60 40.35 -65.44
C ARG A 32 -26.60 38.92 -65.95
N PHE A 33 -26.13 38.73 -67.17
CA PHE A 33 -25.85 37.40 -67.71
C PHE A 33 -24.35 37.16 -67.79
N GLU A 34 -23.96 35.90 -67.60
CA GLU A 34 -22.58 35.46 -67.73
C GLU A 34 -22.56 34.16 -68.53
N SER A 35 -21.63 34.06 -69.47
CA SER A 35 -21.42 32.83 -70.22
C SER A 35 -20.29 32.05 -69.56
N PRO A 36 -20.54 30.82 -69.08
CA PRO A 36 -19.47 29.94 -68.60
C PRO A 36 -18.51 29.50 -69.73
N THR A 37 -18.89 29.71 -71.00
CA THR A 37 -18.06 29.45 -72.17
C THR A 37 -17.47 30.76 -72.67
N GLU A 38 -16.14 30.90 -72.56
CA GLU A 38 -15.41 32.09 -72.99
C GLU A 38 -15.63 32.38 -74.48
N GLY A 39 -15.88 33.64 -74.83
CA GLY A 39 -16.10 34.09 -76.21
C GLY A 39 -17.48 33.77 -76.79
N ALA A 40 -18.38 33.10 -76.06
CA ALA A 40 -19.74 32.85 -76.53
C ALA A 40 -20.63 34.09 -76.39
N ILE A 41 -21.48 34.32 -77.39
CA ILE A 41 -22.45 35.41 -77.43
C ILE A 41 -23.72 34.95 -76.72
N ILE A 42 -24.26 35.79 -75.83
CA ILE A 42 -25.53 35.54 -75.15
C ILE A 42 -26.64 36.30 -75.86
N ARG A 43 -27.73 35.61 -76.22
CA ARG A 43 -29.01 36.22 -76.59
C ARG A 43 -30.06 35.92 -75.55
N TYR A 44 -30.94 36.87 -75.32
CA TYR A 44 -32.04 36.73 -74.38
C TYR A 44 -33.34 37.30 -74.94
N SER A 45 -34.44 36.93 -74.32
CA SER A 45 -35.77 37.44 -74.63
C SER A 45 -36.61 37.51 -73.35
N PHE A 46 -37.68 38.28 -73.44
CA PHE A 46 -38.69 38.39 -72.40
C PHE A 46 -39.99 37.71 -72.85
N GLY A 47 -40.73 37.14 -71.90
CA GLY A 47 -42.00 36.47 -72.15
C GLY A 47 -41.82 35.08 -72.73
N SER A 48 -42.78 34.64 -73.56
CA SER A 48 -42.85 33.27 -74.08
C SER A 48 -42.00 33.02 -75.34
N VAL A 49 -41.43 34.06 -75.95
CA VAL A 49 -40.60 33.92 -77.14
C VAL A 49 -39.24 33.40 -76.73
N LYS A 50 -38.81 32.28 -77.30
CA LYS A 50 -37.53 31.65 -77.01
C LYS A 50 -36.41 32.27 -77.87
N PRO A 51 -35.25 32.60 -77.30
CA PRO A 51 -34.13 33.10 -78.07
C PRO A 51 -33.42 31.94 -78.78
N ASP A 52 -32.88 32.22 -79.96
CA ASP A 52 -32.02 31.31 -80.72
C ASP A 52 -30.83 32.08 -81.31
N MET A 53 -30.14 31.54 -82.32
CA MET A 53 -28.96 32.21 -82.92
C MET A 53 -29.32 33.48 -83.69
N GLU A 54 -30.56 33.59 -84.19
CA GLU A 54 -31.05 34.68 -85.03
C GLU A 54 -32.05 35.58 -84.28
N ASN A 55 -32.83 35.01 -83.37
CA ASN A 55 -33.92 35.64 -82.64
C ASN A 55 -33.53 35.96 -81.18
N GLY A 56 -33.90 37.15 -80.70
CA GLY A 56 -33.62 37.63 -79.34
C GLY A 56 -32.62 38.80 -79.30
N ILE A 57 -32.48 39.42 -78.14
CA ILE A 57 -31.63 40.58 -77.89
C ILE A 57 -30.23 40.10 -77.53
N ILE A 58 -29.19 40.61 -78.20
CA ILE A 58 -27.80 40.31 -77.86
C ILE A 58 -27.42 41.05 -76.57
N TYR A 59 -26.97 40.31 -75.56
CA TYR A 59 -26.48 40.87 -74.31
C TYR A 59 -25.08 41.48 -74.49
N LYS A 60 -24.94 42.78 -74.20
CA LYS A 60 -23.70 43.54 -74.37
C LYS A 60 -22.95 43.83 -73.07
N GLY A 61 -23.32 43.18 -71.97
CA GLY A 61 -22.71 43.40 -70.65
C GLY A 61 -23.35 44.50 -69.80
N GLU A 62 -24.38 45.18 -70.30
CA GLU A 62 -25.15 46.19 -69.55
C GLU A 62 -26.17 45.54 -68.61
N SER A 63 -26.51 46.20 -67.50
CA SER A 63 -27.55 45.73 -66.59
C SER A 63 -28.94 45.79 -67.25
N ILE A 64 -29.70 44.70 -67.12
CA ILE A 64 -31.06 44.59 -67.64
C ILE A 64 -32.04 44.86 -66.49
N PHE A 65 -32.74 45.98 -66.53
CA PHE A 65 -33.71 46.35 -65.50
C PHE A 65 -35.05 45.62 -65.71
N VAL A 66 -35.54 44.94 -64.67
CA VAL A 66 -36.85 44.26 -64.66
C VAL A 66 -37.62 44.69 -63.42
N GLU A 67 -38.82 45.23 -63.63
CA GLU A 67 -39.69 45.78 -62.56
C GLU A 67 -41.11 45.18 -62.52
N SER A 68 -41.43 44.27 -63.45
CA SER A 68 -42.73 43.60 -63.55
C SER A 68 -42.56 42.12 -63.85
N ASN A 69 -43.55 41.30 -63.51
CA ASN A 69 -43.50 39.84 -63.70
C ASN A 69 -43.08 39.49 -65.13
N THR A 70 -41.96 38.80 -65.28
CA THR A 70 -41.42 38.47 -66.61
C THR A 70 -40.70 37.13 -66.59
N LEU A 71 -40.95 36.32 -67.61
CA LEU A 71 -40.13 35.16 -67.93
C LEU A 71 -38.92 35.65 -68.72
N VAL A 72 -37.71 35.35 -68.26
CA VAL A 72 -36.48 35.64 -68.98
C VAL A 72 -35.91 34.34 -69.49
N SER A 73 -35.68 34.27 -70.79
CA SER A 73 -35.06 33.13 -71.44
C SER A 73 -33.76 33.57 -72.07
N ALA A 74 -32.66 32.82 -71.89
CA ALA A 74 -31.35 33.13 -72.47
C ALA A 74 -30.63 31.90 -73.02
N VAL A 75 -29.85 32.12 -74.08
CA VAL A 75 -29.05 31.10 -74.77
C VAL A 75 -27.68 31.66 -75.11
N ALA A 76 -26.64 30.81 -75.08
CA ALA A 76 -25.28 31.17 -75.46
C ALA A 76 -24.87 30.40 -76.73
N TYR A 77 -24.17 31.05 -77.67
CA TYR A 77 -23.73 30.44 -78.93
C TYR A 77 -22.47 31.10 -79.54
N PHE A 78 -21.86 30.45 -80.54
CA PHE A 78 -20.82 31.04 -81.39
C PHE A 78 -21.37 31.36 -82.80
N GLU A 79 -21.21 32.59 -83.27
CA GLU A 79 -21.83 33.11 -84.51
C GLU A 79 -21.48 32.30 -85.77
N ASN A 80 -20.27 31.76 -85.84
CA ASN A 80 -19.76 31.03 -87.02
C ASN A 80 -19.79 29.50 -86.86
N ASN A 81 -20.52 28.96 -85.88
CA ASN A 81 -20.61 27.51 -85.65
C ASN A 81 -22.03 27.08 -85.23
N PRO A 82 -22.90 26.75 -86.20
CA PRO A 82 -24.32 26.42 -85.97
C PRO A 82 -24.55 25.23 -85.02
N GLY A 83 -23.54 24.36 -84.83
CA GLY A 83 -23.62 23.22 -83.91
C GLY A 83 -23.26 23.55 -82.45
N SER A 84 -23.03 24.82 -82.13
CA SER A 84 -22.50 25.28 -80.83
C SER A 84 -23.44 26.26 -80.14
N ILE A 85 -24.69 25.83 -79.92
CA ILE A 85 -25.70 26.54 -79.12
C ILE A 85 -25.93 25.78 -77.80
N SER A 86 -26.10 26.51 -76.70
CA SER A 86 -26.44 25.92 -75.40
C SER A 86 -27.91 25.50 -75.32
N SER A 87 -28.29 24.75 -74.29
CA SER A 87 -29.68 24.72 -73.85
C SER A 87 -30.15 26.12 -73.44
N ILE A 88 -31.44 26.42 -73.63
CA ILE A 88 -32.05 27.65 -73.14
C ILE A 88 -32.16 27.57 -71.62
N LYS A 89 -31.70 28.61 -70.93
CA LYS A 89 -31.94 28.81 -69.50
C LYS A 89 -33.14 29.75 -69.35
N GLU A 90 -34.18 29.28 -68.67
CA GLU A 90 -35.38 30.07 -68.37
C GLU A 90 -35.44 30.32 -66.86
N GLU A 91 -35.73 31.55 -66.48
CA GLU A 91 -35.89 32.00 -65.10
C GLU A 91 -37.09 32.94 -65.02
N LEU A 92 -37.99 32.68 -64.07
CA LEU A 92 -39.15 33.54 -63.82
C LEU A 92 -38.80 34.58 -62.76
N TYR A 93 -39.03 35.85 -63.05
CA TYR A 93 -38.88 36.95 -62.11
C TYR A 93 -40.26 37.50 -61.78
N SER A 94 -40.72 37.25 -60.56
CA SER A 94 -42.02 37.71 -60.07
C SER A 94 -41.84 38.82 -59.04
N PHE A 95 -42.66 39.87 -59.10
CA PHE A 95 -42.65 41.01 -58.19
C PHE A 95 -43.96 41.08 -57.43
N VAL A 96 -43.88 41.09 -56.11
CA VAL A 96 -45.02 41.01 -55.19
C VAL A 96 -44.93 42.12 -54.15
N LYS A 97 -46.04 42.40 -53.45
CA LYS A 97 -46.03 43.40 -52.37
C LYS A 97 -45.44 42.83 -51.08
N GLU A 98 -44.96 43.72 -50.22
CA GLU A 98 -44.41 43.34 -48.92
C GLU A 98 -45.51 43.07 -47.89
N LEU A 99 -45.42 41.91 -47.24
CA LEU A 99 -46.29 41.46 -46.16
C LEU A 99 -45.54 41.63 -44.81
N PRO A 100 -46.22 41.87 -43.67
CA PRO A 100 -45.56 41.85 -42.37
C PRO A 100 -44.93 40.47 -42.07
N GLN A 101 -43.93 40.42 -41.20
CA GLN A 101 -43.26 39.15 -40.86
C GLN A 101 -44.13 38.24 -40.00
N PRO A 102 -43.96 36.91 -40.07
CA PRO A 102 -44.62 35.98 -39.14
C PRO A 102 -44.23 36.26 -37.68
N VAL A 103 -45.13 35.94 -36.76
CA VAL A 103 -44.98 36.19 -35.32
C VAL A 103 -44.64 34.90 -34.58
N PHE A 104 -43.53 34.90 -33.86
CA PHE A 104 -43.14 33.84 -32.95
C PHE A 104 -43.74 34.09 -31.56
N SER A 105 -44.32 33.06 -30.93
CA SER A 105 -44.88 33.17 -29.57
C SER A 105 -43.82 33.32 -28.48
N LEU A 106 -42.59 32.88 -28.76
CA LEU A 106 -41.45 33.00 -27.86
C LEU A 106 -40.54 34.14 -28.30
N LYS A 107 -39.74 34.64 -27.35
CA LYS A 107 -38.60 35.51 -27.66
C LYS A 107 -37.39 34.66 -27.99
N GLU A 108 -36.49 35.17 -28.81
CA GLU A 108 -35.21 34.50 -29.02
C GLU A 108 -34.38 34.54 -27.73
N GLY A 109 -33.58 33.50 -27.49
CA GLY A 109 -32.71 33.46 -26.32
C GLY A 109 -32.35 32.08 -25.82
N GLU A 110 -31.92 32.07 -24.56
CA GLU A 110 -31.43 30.89 -23.84
C GLU A 110 -32.49 30.38 -22.86
N TYR A 111 -32.69 29.06 -22.83
CA TYR A 111 -33.73 28.41 -22.04
C TYR A 111 -33.16 27.19 -21.30
N LYS A 112 -33.55 26.98 -20.04
CA LYS A 112 -33.13 25.82 -19.23
C LYS A 112 -33.99 24.58 -19.45
N GLU A 113 -35.15 24.74 -20.09
CA GLU A 113 -36.12 23.68 -20.36
C GLU A 113 -36.62 23.75 -21.80
N SER A 114 -37.12 22.62 -22.30
CA SER A 114 -37.77 22.54 -23.62
C SER A 114 -39.00 23.43 -23.66
N LYS A 115 -39.28 24.04 -24.82
CA LYS A 115 -40.42 24.95 -25.00
C LYS A 115 -41.25 24.59 -26.21
N LEU A 116 -42.53 24.96 -26.17
CA LEU A 116 -43.41 24.91 -27.32
C LEU A 116 -43.45 26.28 -28.00
N LEU A 117 -43.08 26.31 -29.29
CA LEU A 117 -43.11 27.51 -30.13
C LEU A 117 -44.33 27.48 -31.04
N PHE A 118 -45.05 28.59 -31.13
CA PHE A 118 -46.09 28.80 -32.12
C PHE A 118 -45.62 29.84 -33.14
N ILE A 119 -45.75 29.53 -34.42
CA ILE A 119 -45.54 30.48 -35.51
C ILE A 119 -46.91 30.89 -36.05
N SER A 120 -47.24 32.17 -35.91
CA SER A 120 -48.52 32.71 -36.37
C SER A 120 -48.34 33.52 -37.66
N PRO A 121 -49.23 33.35 -38.66
CA PRO A 121 -49.24 34.24 -39.80
C PRO A 121 -49.59 35.67 -39.36
N PRO A 122 -49.02 36.69 -40.02
CA PRO A 122 -49.24 38.09 -39.69
C PRO A 122 -50.66 38.58 -39.98
N VAL A 123 -51.36 37.90 -40.90
CA VAL A 123 -52.76 38.14 -41.27
C VAL A 123 -53.43 36.80 -41.55
N SER A 124 -54.75 36.71 -41.35
CA SER A 124 -55.50 35.45 -41.45
C SER A 124 -55.52 34.82 -42.85
N SER A 125 -55.26 35.61 -43.90
CA SER A 125 -55.17 35.13 -45.28
C SER A 125 -53.80 34.61 -45.69
N ALA A 126 -52.78 34.76 -44.84
CA ALA A 126 -51.40 34.37 -45.17
C ALA A 126 -51.06 32.98 -44.64
N SER A 127 -50.27 32.25 -45.42
CA SER A 127 -49.61 31.01 -45.01
C SER A 127 -48.16 31.29 -44.65
N VAL A 128 -47.54 30.41 -43.86
CA VAL A 128 -46.13 30.53 -43.44
C VAL A 128 -45.35 29.30 -43.86
N ARG A 129 -44.15 29.49 -44.41
CA ARG A 129 -43.15 28.42 -44.59
C ARG A 129 -42.00 28.66 -43.63
N TYR A 130 -41.51 27.61 -42.99
CA TYR A 130 -40.37 27.69 -42.09
C TYR A 130 -39.40 26.53 -42.21
N THR A 131 -38.18 26.73 -41.73
CA THR A 131 -37.12 25.73 -41.64
C THR A 131 -36.60 25.70 -40.20
N LEU A 132 -36.10 24.56 -39.75
CA LEU A 132 -35.58 24.37 -38.38
C LEU A 132 -34.05 24.35 -38.31
N ASP A 133 -33.40 24.22 -39.45
CA ASP A 133 -31.95 24.04 -39.63
C ASP A 133 -31.23 25.32 -40.07
N GLY A 134 -31.96 26.43 -40.26
CA GLY A 134 -31.41 27.70 -40.70
C GLY A 134 -31.37 27.90 -42.21
N THR A 135 -31.82 26.93 -43.00
CA THR A 135 -31.93 27.11 -44.45
C THR A 135 -33.00 28.16 -44.78
N GLU A 136 -32.87 28.87 -45.90
CA GLU A 136 -33.86 29.91 -46.25
C GLU A 136 -35.16 29.27 -46.77
N PRO A 137 -36.32 29.50 -46.13
CA PRO A 137 -37.58 29.04 -46.68
C PRO A 137 -37.98 29.85 -47.92
N THR A 138 -38.68 29.21 -48.85
CA THR A 138 -39.32 29.84 -50.01
C THR A 138 -40.81 29.49 -50.03
N ARG A 139 -41.58 30.00 -51.01
CA ARG A 139 -43.01 29.66 -51.13
C ARG A 139 -43.20 28.14 -51.33
N GLU A 140 -42.24 27.52 -52.01
CA GLU A 140 -42.24 26.10 -52.37
C GLU A 140 -41.42 25.23 -51.40
N GLN A 141 -40.49 25.80 -50.63
CA GLN A 141 -39.56 25.07 -49.77
C GLN A 141 -39.71 25.44 -48.28
N GLY A 142 -39.69 24.41 -47.42
CA GLY A 142 -39.88 24.53 -45.98
C GLY A 142 -41.14 23.82 -45.50
N ILE A 143 -41.38 23.78 -44.20
CA ILE A 143 -42.59 23.21 -43.59
C ILE A 143 -43.71 24.26 -43.66
N LEU A 144 -44.89 23.87 -44.15
CA LEU A 144 -46.03 24.77 -44.34
C LEU A 144 -46.88 24.85 -43.07
N ILE A 145 -47.30 26.07 -42.74
CA ILE A 145 -48.41 26.38 -41.83
C ILE A 145 -49.43 27.16 -42.65
N ASP A 146 -50.57 26.55 -42.94
CA ASP A 146 -51.66 27.17 -43.70
C ASP A 146 -52.92 27.26 -42.83
N PRO A 147 -53.27 28.43 -42.25
CA PRO A 147 -54.41 28.55 -41.35
C PRO A 147 -55.75 28.17 -41.98
N ASN A 148 -55.85 28.04 -43.31
CA ASN A 148 -57.07 27.68 -44.04
C ASN A 148 -57.10 26.21 -44.49
N SER A 149 -56.06 25.42 -44.19
CA SER A 149 -56.01 24.00 -44.54
C SER A 149 -57.00 23.17 -43.72
N GLN A 150 -57.79 22.33 -44.38
CA GLN A 150 -58.71 21.39 -43.72
C GLN A 150 -58.05 20.07 -43.30
N TYR A 151 -56.72 19.95 -43.44
CA TYR A 151 -55.98 18.74 -43.11
C TYR A 151 -55.40 18.79 -41.68
N GLU A 152 -55.60 17.72 -40.91
CA GLU A 152 -55.24 17.60 -39.49
C GLU A 152 -53.73 17.78 -39.18
N ASN A 153 -52.84 17.63 -40.16
CA ASN A 153 -51.38 17.66 -39.97
C ASN A 153 -50.75 19.06 -40.04
N ASN A 154 -51.56 20.11 -40.06
CA ASN A 154 -51.13 21.50 -40.18
C ASN A 154 -50.98 22.16 -38.80
N SER A 155 -50.15 21.57 -37.95
CA SER A 155 -49.87 22.13 -36.62
C SER A 155 -48.90 23.30 -36.73
N ASN A 156 -49.23 24.41 -36.05
CA ASN A 156 -48.31 25.52 -35.85
C ASN A 156 -47.43 25.35 -34.60
N GLU A 157 -47.51 24.21 -33.93
CA GLU A 157 -46.78 23.88 -32.70
C GLU A 157 -45.46 23.18 -33.01
N ILE A 158 -44.37 23.74 -32.49
CA ILE A 158 -43.02 23.20 -32.67
C ILE A 158 -42.42 22.94 -31.29
N TYR A 159 -42.13 21.68 -30.99
CA TYR A 159 -41.50 21.28 -29.74
C TYR A 159 -39.98 21.46 -29.82
N LEU A 160 -39.45 22.45 -29.10
CA LEU A 160 -38.04 22.80 -29.07
C LEU A 160 -37.34 22.09 -27.90
N ASN A 161 -36.61 21.02 -28.20
CA ASN A 161 -35.91 20.15 -27.25
C ASN A 161 -34.38 20.09 -27.45
N GLN A 162 -33.84 20.95 -28.31
CA GLN A 162 -32.42 21.10 -28.57
C GLN A 162 -32.17 22.50 -29.14
N ASN A 163 -30.96 22.80 -29.58
CA ASN A 163 -30.67 24.07 -30.24
C ASN A 163 -31.34 24.11 -31.62
N TYR A 164 -32.03 25.22 -31.91
CA TYR A 164 -32.67 25.46 -33.21
C TYR A 164 -32.31 26.83 -33.75
N TYR A 165 -32.17 26.90 -35.08
CA TYR A 165 -32.11 28.15 -35.83
C TYR A 165 -33.25 28.15 -36.85
N ILE A 166 -34.33 28.84 -36.52
CA ILE A 166 -35.58 28.79 -37.25
C ILE A 166 -35.67 30.01 -38.15
N ARG A 167 -36.00 29.81 -39.43
CA ARG A 167 -36.26 30.89 -40.37
C ARG A 167 -37.65 30.72 -40.94
N ALA A 168 -38.44 31.79 -40.99
CA ALA A 168 -39.82 31.74 -41.43
C ALA A 168 -40.17 32.89 -42.39
N ILE A 169 -41.00 32.60 -43.39
CA ILE A 169 -41.61 33.59 -44.29
C ILE A 169 -43.12 33.40 -44.33
N ALA A 170 -43.85 34.51 -44.28
CA ALA A 170 -45.27 34.56 -44.60
C ALA A 170 -45.49 34.95 -46.06
N PHE A 171 -46.51 34.39 -46.71
CA PHE A 171 -46.90 34.70 -48.09
C PHE A 171 -48.41 34.51 -48.31
N THR A 172 -48.93 35.26 -49.29
CA THR A 172 -50.24 35.06 -49.92
C THR A 172 -50.01 34.79 -51.42
N GLU A 173 -51.06 34.82 -52.25
CA GLU A 173 -50.92 34.77 -53.71
C GLU A 173 -50.02 35.92 -54.23
N ASP A 174 -50.32 37.16 -53.83
CA ASP A 174 -49.71 38.37 -54.41
C ASP A 174 -48.69 39.09 -53.51
N GLU A 175 -48.44 38.58 -52.30
CA GLU A 175 -47.62 39.26 -51.30
C GLU A 175 -46.66 38.30 -50.58
N ILE A 176 -45.49 38.79 -50.15
CA ILE A 176 -44.49 38.01 -49.40
C ILE A 176 -43.82 38.87 -48.34
N SER A 177 -43.50 38.28 -47.20
CA SER A 177 -42.74 38.96 -46.14
C SER A 177 -41.23 38.76 -46.27
N LYS A 178 -40.45 39.59 -45.58
CA LYS A 178 -39.03 39.31 -45.32
C LYS A 178 -38.88 38.10 -44.40
N VAL A 179 -37.82 37.32 -44.59
CA VAL A 179 -37.46 36.20 -43.70
C VAL A 179 -37.30 36.71 -42.27
N LYS A 180 -37.99 36.06 -41.33
CA LYS A 180 -37.83 36.27 -39.89
C LYS A 180 -37.01 35.13 -39.30
N ASP A 181 -35.92 35.48 -38.66
CA ASP A 181 -35.06 34.53 -37.95
C ASP A 181 -35.47 34.43 -36.47
N PHE A 182 -35.25 33.25 -35.89
CA PHE A 182 -35.47 32.96 -34.48
C PHE A 182 -34.44 31.94 -33.98
N ARG A 183 -33.71 32.30 -32.92
CA ARG A 183 -32.70 31.42 -32.31
C ARG A 183 -33.16 30.93 -30.94
N PHE A 184 -33.12 29.62 -30.76
CA PHE A 184 -33.38 28.95 -29.49
C PHE A 184 -32.15 28.18 -29.04
N ILE A 185 -31.64 28.51 -27.86
CA ILE A 185 -30.50 27.83 -27.25
C ILE A 185 -30.99 27.12 -25.99
N LEU A 186 -30.87 25.80 -25.98
CA LEU A 186 -31.15 25.00 -24.80
C LEU A 186 -29.89 24.90 -23.94
N LYS A 187 -29.96 25.43 -22.72
CA LYS A 187 -28.88 25.37 -21.73
C LYS A 187 -28.83 23.99 -21.09
N VAL A 188 -27.61 23.57 -20.78
CA VAL A 188 -27.32 22.46 -19.88
C VAL A 188 -26.50 23.01 -18.70
N PRO A 189 -26.60 22.40 -17.51
CA PRO A 189 -25.75 22.77 -16.39
C PRO A 189 -24.26 22.50 -16.65
N ASP A 190 -23.41 23.16 -15.87
CA ASP A 190 -21.99 22.86 -15.71
C ASP A 190 -21.80 21.42 -15.20
N GLU A 191 -20.68 20.81 -15.61
CA GLU A 191 -20.32 19.48 -15.16
C GLU A 191 -20.09 19.42 -13.63
N PRO A 192 -20.54 18.34 -12.95
CA PRO A 192 -20.28 18.16 -11.52
C PRO A 192 -18.78 18.08 -11.20
N LYS A 193 -18.34 18.82 -10.17
CA LYS A 193 -16.95 18.82 -9.69
C LYS A 193 -16.77 17.84 -8.55
N LEU A 194 -15.97 16.82 -8.78
CA LEU A 194 -15.62 15.80 -7.76
C LEU A 194 -14.49 16.32 -6.86
N SER A 195 -14.58 16.07 -5.55
CA SER A 195 -13.56 16.51 -4.58
C SER A 195 -12.24 15.76 -4.70
N LEU A 196 -12.28 14.53 -5.22
CA LEU A 196 -11.11 13.71 -5.47
C LEU A 196 -10.87 13.58 -6.97
N SER A 197 -9.61 13.70 -7.38
CA SER A 197 -9.18 13.37 -8.73
C SER A 197 -9.16 11.85 -8.92
N GLU A 198 -9.18 11.37 -10.16
CA GLU A 198 -8.91 9.94 -10.40
C GLU A 198 -7.51 9.57 -9.93
N GLY A 199 -7.34 8.31 -9.51
CA GLY A 199 -6.07 7.82 -9.02
C GLY A 199 -6.18 6.60 -8.11
N THR A 200 -5.03 6.23 -7.56
CA THR A 200 -4.89 5.17 -6.56
C THR A 200 -4.84 5.78 -5.18
N TYR A 201 -5.66 5.26 -4.28
CA TYR A 201 -5.78 5.68 -2.90
C TYR A 201 -5.63 4.49 -1.96
N THR A 202 -5.10 4.73 -0.77
CA THR A 202 -4.95 3.71 0.26
C THR A 202 -6.04 3.87 1.30
N GLY A 203 -6.72 2.77 1.63
CA GLY A 203 -7.82 2.77 2.58
C GLY A 203 -9.08 3.51 2.10
N LYS A 204 -10.07 3.57 2.98
CA LYS A 204 -11.39 4.15 2.71
C LYS A 204 -11.31 5.64 2.35
N GLN A 205 -11.99 6.02 1.26
CA GLN A 205 -12.07 7.42 0.79
C GLN A 205 -13.51 7.94 0.81
N VAL A 206 -13.65 9.26 0.79
CA VAL A 206 -14.94 9.96 0.75
C VAL A 206 -14.92 10.98 -0.39
N ILE A 207 -15.88 10.89 -1.30
CA ILE A 207 -16.04 11.79 -2.45
C ILE A 207 -17.24 12.70 -2.23
N LEU A 208 -17.00 14.00 -2.38
CA LEU A 208 -18.03 15.04 -2.45
C LEU A 208 -18.24 15.43 -3.91
N ILE A 209 -19.49 15.66 -4.31
CA ILE A 209 -19.83 16.19 -5.63
C ILE A 209 -20.39 17.61 -5.46
N ASN A 210 -19.74 18.58 -6.08
CA ASN A 210 -20.10 19.99 -6.01
C ASN A 210 -20.60 20.49 -7.36
N VAL A 211 -21.71 21.23 -7.36
CA VAL A 211 -22.22 21.98 -8.50
C VAL A 211 -22.43 23.43 -8.04
N VAL A 212 -22.03 24.40 -8.87
CA VAL A 212 -22.07 25.83 -8.53
C VAL A 212 -23.42 26.46 -8.89
N GLU A 213 -24.18 25.84 -9.79
CA GLU A 213 -25.48 26.33 -10.24
C GLU A 213 -26.63 25.97 -9.29
N ASP A 214 -27.53 26.94 -9.08
CA ASP A 214 -28.82 26.72 -8.43
C ASP A 214 -29.78 25.93 -9.32
N ASP A 215 -30.77 25.26 -8.70
CA ASP A 215 -31.81 24.46 -9.36
C ASP A 215 -31.32 23.29 -10.22
N VAL A 216 -30.21 22.68 -9.78
CA VAL A 216 -29.64 21.48 -10.39
C VAL A 216 -29.72 20.30 -9.43
N ASP A 217 -30.08 19.13 -9.97
CA ASP A 217 -29.94 17.84 -9.32
C ASP A 217 -28.78 17.07 -9.95
N VAL A 218 -28.01 16.34 -9.13
CA VAL A 218 -26.88 15.52 -9.58
C VAL A 218 -27.24 14.05 -9.50
N TYR A 219 -27.01 13.31 -10.58
CA TYR A 219 -27.22 11.87 -10.66
C TYR A 219 -25.89 11.15 -10.88
N TYR A 220 -25.66 10.05 -10.16
CA TYR A 220 -24.40 9.32 -10.21
C TYR A 220 -24.55 7.79 -10.17
N THR A 221 -23.51 7.09 -10.62
CA THR A 221 -23.35 5.64 -10.48
C THR A 221 -21.92 5.31 -10.08
N THR A 222 -21.72 4.24 -9.32
CA THR A 222 -20.40 3.75 -8.88
C THR A 222 -19.95 2.51 -9.66
N ASN A 223 -20.54 2.28 -10.83
CA ASN A 223 -20.25 1.15 -11.70
C ASN A 223 -20.19 1.62 -13.16
N SER A 224 -20.06 0.68 -14.11
CA SER A 224 -19.98 0.96 -15.55
C SER A 224 -21.22 1.59 -16.18
N ASN A 225 -22.37 1.61 -15.50
CA ASN A 225 -23.63 2.07 -16.07
C ASN A 225 -23.70 3.60 -16.08
N LEU A 226 -24.35 4.18 -17.10
CA LEU A 226 -24.65 5.61 -17.11
C LEU A 226 -25.71 5.95 -16.03
N PRO A 227 -25.60 7.09 -15.34
CA PRO A 227 -26.65 7.56 -14.44
C PRO A 227 -27.94 7.85 -15.22
N ARG A 228 -29.08 7.72 -14.54
CA ARG A 228 -30.40 8.08 -15.08
C ARG A 228 -31.08 9.07 -14.15
N ILE A 229 -32.02 9.86 -14.69
CA ILE A 229 -32.84 10.80 -13.91
C ILE A 229 -33.89 10.01 -13.12
N GLN A 230 -33.44 9.32 -12.08
CA GLN A 230 -34.27 8.52 -11.18
C GLN A 230 -33.78 8.68 -9.74
N ALA A 231 -34.66 8.49 -8.77
CA ALA A 231 -34.38 8.81 -7.37
C ALA A 231 -33.22 7.99 -6.78
N GLU A 232 -32.99 6.77 -7.27
CA GLU A 232 -31.91 5.87 -6.83
C GLU A 232 -30.50 6.33 -7.24
N TYR A 233 -30.40 7.19 -8.25
CA TYR A 233 -29.12 7.76 -8.69
C TYR A 233 -28.87 9.17 -8.12
N LEU A 234 -29.85 9.74 -7.41
CA LEU A 234 -29.76 11.11 -6.93
C LEU A 234 -28.70 11.24 -5.82
N TYR A 235 -27.75 12.13 -6.02
CA TYR A 235 -26.73 12.47 -5.04
C TYR A 235 -27.34 13.25 -3.88
N ARG A 236 -27.27 12.68 -2.67
CA ARG A 236 -27.82 13.28 -1.44
C ARG A 236 -26.79 13.47 -0.34
N GLU A 237 -25.80 12.58 -0.31
CA GLU A 237 -24.78 12.51 0.74
C GLU A 237 -23.44 12.13 0.11
N ALA A 238 -22.36 12.33 0.87
CA ALA A 238 -21.01 11.97 0.44
C ALA A 238 -20.88 10.49 0.05
N ILE A 239 -20.14 10.20 -1.02
CA ILE A 239 -19.95 8.83 -1.51
C ILE A 239 -18.73 8.24 -0.84
N GLU A 240 -18.96 7.23 0.00
CA GLU A 240 -17.90 6.46 0.62
C GLU A 240 -17.45 5.31 -0.28
N ILE A 241 -16.14 5.17 -0.46
CA ILE A 241 -15.56 4.09 -1.27
C ILE A 241 -14.51 3.33 -0.46
N SER A 242 -14.67 2.01 -0.38
CA SER A 242 -13.75 1.07 0.25
C SER A 242 -13.15 0.05 -0.72
N ASN A 243 -13.62 0.05 -1.97
CA ASN A 243 -13.19 -0.84 -3.05
C ASN A 243 -13.04 -0.01 -4.33
N SER A 244 -12.17 -0.47 -5.23
CA SER A 244 -11.99 0.14 -6.55
C SER A 244 -13.27 0.17 -7.36
N LEU A 245 -13.56 1.30 -8.00
CA LEU A 245 -14.78 1.51 -8.76
C LEU A 245 -14.63 2.61 -9.83
N THR A 246 -15.61 2.71 -10.72
CA THR A 246 -15.75 3.86 -11.62
C THR A 246 -16.95 4.69 -11.21
N LEU A 247 -16.71 5.95 -10.85
CA LEU A 247 -17.76 6.93 -10.57
C LEU A 247 -18.14 7.66 -11.86
N ARG A 248 -19.43 7.70 -12.17
CA ARG A 248 -20.00 8.55 -13.21
C ARG A 248 -20.98 9.51 -12.59
N ALA A 249 -20.94 10.79 -12.97
CA ALA A 249 -21.87 11.79 -12.46
C ALA A 249 -22.31 12.76 -13.58
N MET A 250 -23.57 13.17 -13.56
CA MET A 250 -24.12 14.21 -14.43
C MET A 250 -25.00 15.17 -13.61
N ALA A 251 -25.04 16.42 -14.02
CA ALA A 251 -25.91 17.46 -13.45
C ALA A 251 -27.08 17.72 -14.40
N CYS A 252 -28.31 17.82 -13.90
CA CYS A 252 -29.49 18.13 -14.70
C CYS A 252 -30.31 19.26 -14.06
N TYR A 253 -30.87 20.17 -14.86
CA TYR A 253 -31.81 21.16 -14.33
C TYR A 253 -33.06 20.45 -13.78
N LYS A 254 -33.50 20.84 -12.59
CA LYS A 254 -34.64 20.23 -11.89
C LYS A 254 -35.89 20.18 -12.78
N ASN A 255 -36.59 19.05 -12.75
CA ASN A 255 -37.80 18.79 -13.53
C ASN A 255 -37.62 18.83 -15.06
N THR A 256 -36.38 18.72 -15.56
CA THR A 256 -36.07 18.67 -17.00
C THR A 256 -35.29 17.41 -17.37
N GLN A 257 -35.06 17.20 -18.68
CA GLN A 257 -34.12 16.18 -19.18
C GLN A 257 -32.79 16.79 -19.67
N ASN A 258 -32.55 18.07 -19.35
CA ASN A 258 -31.39 18.80 -19.84
C ASN A 258 -30.24 18.62 -18.86
N CYS A 259 -29.30 17.76 -19.25
CA CYS A 259 -28.18 17.37 -18.42
C CYS A 259 -26.84 17.76 -19.04
N SER A 260 -25.85 17.99 -18.18
CA SER A 260 -24.45 18.11 -18.55
C SER A 260 -23.95 16.82 -19.22
N SER A 261 -22.77 16.90 -19.83
CA SER A 261 -21.97 15.71 -20.09
C SER A 261 -21.71 14.92 -18.80
N THR A 262 -21.50 13.61 -18.94
CA THR A 262 -21.19 12.73 -17.80
C THR A 262 -19.71 12.81 -17.49
N VAL A 263 -19.37 13.21 -16.26
CA VAL A 263 -18.01 13.12 -15.71
C VAL A 263 -17.74 11.66 -15.33
N ILE A 264 -16.60 11.13 -15.74
CA ILE A 264 -16.16 9.76 -15.45
C ILE A 264 -14.82 9.80 -14.71
N ARG A 265 -14.72 9.11 -13.57
CA ARG A 265 -13.46 8.94 -12.82
C ARG A 265 -13.28 7.51 -12.33
N ASN A 266 -12.05 7.01 -12.46
CA ASN A 266 -11.67 5.71 -11.94
C ASN A 266 -10.91 5.86 -10.63
N TYR A 267 -11.35 5.12 -9.61
CA TYR A 267 -10.70 5.08 -8.31
C TYR A 267 -10.20 3.67 -8.06
N VAL A 268 -8.91 3.54 -7.77
CA VAL A 268 -8.31 2.29 -7.31
C VAL A 268 -8.12 2.42 -5.80
N ILE A 269 -8.77 1.57 -5.01
CA ILE A 269 -8.62 1.54 -3.56
C ILE A 269 -7.77 0.33 -3.19
N GLU A 270 -6.56 0.60 -2.70
CA GLU A 270 -5.69 -0.42 -2.12
C GLU A 270 -6.01 -0.60 -0.63
N GLY A 271 -6.05 -1.85 -0.18
CA GLY A 271 -6.16 -2.15 1.24
C GLY A 271 -4.90 -1.77 2.01
N THR A 272 -5.02 -1.67 3.34
CA THR A 272 -3.89 -1.45 4.26
C THR A 272 -3.53 -2.71 5.02
N LEU A 273 -2.25 -2.98 5.22
CA LEU A 273 -1.76 -4.07 6.07
C LEU A 273 -1.25 -3.54 7.41
N SER A 274 -1.47 -4.30 8.48
CA SER A 274 -0.83 -4.05 9.77
C SER A 274 0.68 -4.27 9.68
N GLN A 275 1.43 -3.55 10.51
CA GLN A 275 2.88 -3.76 10.66
C GLN A 275 3.14 -5.12 11.33
N PRO A 276 4.05 -5.95 10.81
CA PRO A 276 4.48 -7.15 11.51
C PRO A 276 5.13 -6.83 12.86
N VAL A 277 4.85 -7.62 13.89
CA VAL A 277 5.42 -7.42 15.23
C VAL A 277 6.55 -8.43 15.47
N LEU A 278 7.70 -7.95 15.91
CA LEU A 278 8.86 -8.77 16.23
C LEU A 278 8.77 -9.40 17.62
N PHE A 279 8.97 -10.72 17.71
CA PHE A 279 9.04 -11.45 18.97
C PHE A 279 10.22 -12.45 18.98
N PRO A 280 11.16 -12.35 19.93
CA PRO A 280 11.24 -11.36 21.00
C PRO A 280 11.55 -9.95 20.47
N PRO A 281 11.24 -8.87 21.20
CA PRO A 281 11.51 -7.49 20.75
C PRO A 281 13.01 -7.23 20.59
N ALA A 282 13.42 -6.51 19.55
CA ALA A 282 14.82 -6.16 19.31
C ALA A 282 15.54 -5.58 20.55
N GLY A 283 16.80 -5.97 20.74
CA GLY A 283 17.56 -5.62 21.94
C GLY A 283 18.91 -6.34 22.03
N ASP A 284 19.50 -6.29 23.22
CA ASP A 284 20.74 -6.99 23.55
C ASP A 284 20.45 -8.40 24.08
N TYR A 285 21.14 -9.40 23.53
CA TYR A 285 20.98 -10.80 23.89
C TYR A 285 22.33 -11.43 24.21
N ASP A 286 22.38 -12.17 25.32
CA ASP A 286 23.59 -12.89 25.76
C ASP A 286 23.58 -14.38 25.36
N VAL A 287 22.47 -14.86 24.79
CA VAL A 287 22.30 -16.23 24.28
C VAL A 287 21.67 -16.19 22.88
N PRO A 288 21.99 -17.15 21.99
CA PRO A 288 21.30 -17.29 20.71
C PRO A 288 19.80 -17.54 20.89
N GLY A 289 19.01 -17.20 19.87
CA GLY A 289 17.56 -17.38 19.93
C GLY A 289 16.90 -17.41 18.55
N GLU A 290 15.57 -17.42 18.57
CA GLU A 290 14.73 -17.38 17.38
C GLU A 290 13.86 -16.12 17.39
N ILE A 291 13.74 -15.48 16.23
CA ILE A 291 12.87 -14.33 15.99
C ILE A 291 11.67 -14.81 15.17
N GLN A 292 10.48 -14.45 15.63
CA GLN A 292 9.21 -14.73 15.00
C GLN A 292 8.48 -13.42 14.70
N PHE A 293 7.69 -13.42 13.64
CA PHE A 293 6.70 -12.38 13.41
C PHE A 293 5.36 -12.84 13.99
N ILE A 294 4.76 -11.99 14.82
CA ILE A 294 3.41 -12.19 15.38
C ILE A 294 2.45 -11.11 14.83
N ASP A 295 1.16 -11.32 15.02
CA ASP A 295 0.08 -10.41 14.55
C ASP A 295 0.07 -10.21 13.02
N ILE A 296 0.27 -11.31 12.29
CA ILE A 296 0.31 -11.31 10.84
C ILE A 296 -1.12 -11.37 10.27
N GLU A 297 -1.49 -10.37 9.48
CA GLU A 297 -2.77 -10.33 8.78
C GLU A 297 -2.96 -11.59 7.90
N SER A 298 -4.14 -12.21 7.95
CA SER A 298 -4.38 -13.49 7.29
C SER A 298 -4.22 -13.39 5.77
N GLY A 299 -3.45 -14.32 5.21
CA GLY A 299 -3.13 -14.37 3.78
C GLY A 299 -2.11 -13.31 3.31
N SER A 300 -1.44 -12.59 4.22
CA SER A 300 -0.28 -11.77 3.89
C SER A 300 1.02 -12.58 3.96
N GLN A 301 2.03 -12.15 3.20
CA GLN A 301 3.38 -12.71 3.17
C GLN A 301 4.35 -11.69 3.79
N ILE A 302 5.35 -12.16 4.54
CA ILE A 302 6.37 -11.28 5.11
C ILE A 302 7.68 -11.46 4.35
N TYR A 303 8.23 -10.36 3.85
CA TYR A 303 9.54 -10.29 3.23
C TYR A 303 10.50 -9.55 4.16
N TYR A 304 11.71 -10.07 4.33
CA TYR A 304 12.68 -9.55 5.30
C TYR A 304 14.13 -9.59 4.82
N THR A 305 14.98 -8.82 5.50
CA THR A 305 16.43 -8.76 5.33
C THR A 305 17.11 -8.81 6.70
N LEU A 306 18.34 -9.33 6.77
CA LEU A 306 19.08 -9.51 8.03
C LEU A 306 20.29 -8.57 8.18
N ASP A 307 20.58 -7.81 7.12
CA ASP A 307 21.73 -6.92 6.98
C ASP A 307 21.35 -5.43 7.04
N GLY A 308 20.08 -5.13 7.31
CA GLY A 308 19.56 -3.76 7.35
C GLY A 308 19.22 -3.15 6.00
N THR A 309 19.28 -3.91 4.89
CA THR A 309 18.81 -3.44 3.59
C THR A 309 17.28 -3.38 3.52
N GLU A 310 16.72 -2.56 2.63
CA GLU A 310 15.26 -2.42 2.50
C GLU A 310 14.63 -3.71 1.93
N PRO A 311 13.61 -4.29 2.59
CA PRO A 311 12.97 -5.51 2.12
C PRO A 311 12.07 -5.23 0.91
N LYS A 312 12.29 -5.97 -0.17
CA LYS A 312 11.55 -5.89 -1.43
C LYS A 312 10.80 -7.19 -1.69
N PRO A 313 9.46 -7.19 -1.78
CA PRO A 313 8.69 -8.37 -2.12
C PRO A 313 9.17 -9.00 -3.43
N GLY A 314 9.40 -10.31 -3.41
CA GLY A 314 9.90 -11.08 -4.56
C GLY A 314 11.43 -11.08 -4.73
N GLU A 315 12.16 -10.15 -4.12
CA GLU A 315 13.63 -10.10 -4.13
C GLU A 315 14.25 -10.52 -2.79
N SER A 316 13.63 -10.11 -1.68
CA SER A 316 14.09 -10.40 -0.31
C SER A 316 13.66 -11.77 0.19
N LEU A 317 14.16 -12.17 1.36
CA LEU A 317 13.84 -13.47 1.97
C LEU A 317 12.36 -13.53 2.36
N LEU A 318 11.69 -14.62 2.01
CA LEU A 318 10.31 -14.90 2.43
C LEU A 318 10.32 -15.58 3.80
N TYR A 319 9.55 -15.07 4.75
CA TYR A 319 9.38 -15.70 6.06
C TYR A 319 8.50 -16.94 5.96
N ILE A 320 9.08 -18.10 6.24
CA ILE A 320 8.41 -19.42 6.23
C ILE A 320 8.58 -20.19 7.55
N SER A 321 9.53 -19.77 8.39
CA SER A 321 9.85 -20.36 9.70
C SER A 321 10.58 -19.33 10.56
N PRO A 322 10.65 -19.51 11.90
CA PRO A 322 11.42 -18.64 12.79
C PRO A 322 12.86 -18.40 12.31
N ILE A 323 13.36 -17.17 12.52
CA ILE A 323 14.70 -16.73 12.10
C ILE A 323 15.66 -16.95 13.27
N VAL A 324 16.64 -17.84 13.10
CA VAL A 324 17.68 -18.08 14.12
C VAL A 324 18.72 -16.96 14.09
N PHE A 325 19.12 -16.46 15.26
CA PHE A 325 20.23 -15.52 15.40
C PHE A 325 21.27 -15.99 16.44
N ASP A 326 22.53 -16.02 16.02
CA ASP A 326 23.71 -16.40 16.80
C ASP A 326 24.83 -15.33 16.72
N LYS A 327 24.54 -14.21 16.05
CA LYS A 327 25.39 -13.05 15.84
C LYS A 327 24.54 -11.80 15.73
N THR A 328 25.20 -10.64 15.81
CA THR A 328 24.49 -9.37 15.66
C THR A 328 23.92 -9.24 14.25
N LEU A 329 22.63 -8.90 14.14
CA LEU A 329 21.94 -8.67 12.87
C LEU A 329 21.00 -7.46 12.93
N HIS A 330 20.69 -6.90 11.76
CA HIS A 330 19.73 -5.82 11.60
C HIS A 330 18.56 -6.33 10.76
N LEU A 331 17.48 -6.70 11.44
CA LEU A 331 16.29 -7.25 10.81
C LEU A 331 15.40 -6.09 10.34
N ARG A 332 15.01 -6.10 9.06
CA ARG A 332 13.96 -5.24 8.50
C ARG A 332 12.93 -6.12 7.79
N ALA A 333 11.65 -5.80 7.90
CA ALA A 333 10.59 -6.59 7.26
C ALA A 333 9.35 -5.78 6.91
N VAL A 334 8.65 -6.23 5.86
CA VAL A 334 7.35 -5.69 5.40
C VAL A 334 6.37 -6.82 5.12
N ALA A 335 5.08 -6.59 5.37
CA ALA A 335 4.01 -7.45 4.92
C ALA A 335 3.54 -7.04 3.51
N TYR A 336 3.22 -8.04 2.70
CA TYR A 336 2.76 -7.92 1.34
C TYR A 336 1.51 -8.79 1.11
N LYS A 337 0.53 -8.24 0.38
CA LYS A 337 -0.67 -8.94 -0.06
C LYS A 337 -1.13 -8.31 -1.38
N PRO A 338 -1.44 -9.08 -2.44
CA PRO A 338 -1.93 -8.52 -3.69
C PRO A 338 -3.18 -7.63 -3.48
N GLY A 339 -3.18 -6.44 -4.07
CA GLY A 339 -4.27 -5.45 -3.92
C GLY A 339 -4.22 -4.60 -2.64
N TYR A 340 -3.15 -4.72 -1.86
CA TYR A 340 -2.89 -3.91 -0.67
C TYR A 340 -1.58 -3.14 -0.87
N SER A 341 -1.51 -1.94 -0.30
CA SER A 341 -0.23 -1.26 -0.13
C SER A 341 0.63 -2.04 0.87
N LEU A 342 1.96 -1.93 0.76
CA LEU A 342 2.87 -2.55 1.74
C LEU A 342 2.56 -2.06 3.15
N SER A 343 2.74 -2.92 4.15
CA SER A 343 2.72 -2.46 5.54
C SER A 343 3.83 -1.43 5.77
N SER A 344 3.71 -0.66 6.84
CA SER A 344 4.90 0.03 7.37
C SER A 344 5.99 -1.01 7.68
N GLU A 345 7.24 -0.63 7.44
CA GLU A 345 8.39 -1.48 7.72
C GLU A 345 8.59 -1.62 9.23
N VAL A 346 8.82 -2.85 9.70
CA VAL A 346 9.35 -3.09 11.05
C VAL A 346 10.88 -3.25 10.98
N SER A 347 11.60 -2.64 11.92
CA SER A 347 13.05 -2.69 11.98
C SER A 347 13.53 -2.96 13.41
N GLY A 348 14.55 -3.82 13.55
CA GLY A 348 15.09 -4.21 14.85
C GLY A 348 16.55 -4.62 14.79
N PHE A 349 17.36 -4.11 15.72
CA PHE A 349 18.72 -4.58 15.96
C PHE A 349 18.73 -5.66 17.03
N TYR A 350 19.24 -6.84 16.68
CA TYR A 350 19.47 -7.93 17.62
C TYR A 350 20.97 -7.98 17.89
N ASN A 351 21.38 -7.31 18.97
CA ASN A 351 22.79 -7.21 19.35
C ASN A 351 23.18 -8.43 20.18
N TYR A 352 23.86 -9.38 19.55
CA TYR A 352 24.40 -10.51 20.28
C TYR A 352 25.70 -10.11 20.99
N ARG A 353 25.67 -10.09 22.33
CA ARG A 353 26.81 -9.76 23.19
C ARG A 353 27.46 -11.04 23.71
N ALA A 354 28.37 -11.60 22.93
CA ALA A 354 29.24 -12.65 23.47
C ALA A 354 30.07 -12.11 24.66
N PHE A 355 30.15 -12.86 25.76
CA PHE A 355 31.05 -12.57 26.90
C PHE A 355 32.43 -12.16 26.40
N ARG A 356 33.01 -11.04 26.84
CA ARG A 356 34.36 -10.63 26.40
C ARG A 356 35.44 -11.31 27.25
N LEU A 357 36.65 -11.42 26.71
CA LEU A 357 37.81 -11.93 27.47
C LEU A 357 38.02 -11.15 28.78
N GLU A 358 37.76 -9.85 28.75
CA GLU A 358 37.82 -8.96 29.91
C GLU A 358 36.76 -9.29 30.98
N ASP A 359 35.54 -9.66 30.57
CA ASP A 359 34.47 -10.06 31.49
C ASP A 359 34.84 -11.37 32.21
N ILE A 360 35.47 -12.29 31.48
CA ILE A 360 35.98 -13.56 32.01
C ILE A 360 37.14 -13.32 32.98
N GLN A 361 38.06 -12.38 32.68
CA GLN A 361 39.15 -12.00 33.57
C GLN A 361 38.63 -11.33 34.86
N LYS A 362 37.58 -10.51 34.76
CA LYS A 362 36.90 -9.92 35.94
C LYS A 362 36.21 -10.98 36.79
N LEU A 363 35.52 -11.93 36.16
CA LEU A 363 34.92 -13.10 36.83
C LEU A 363 35.98 -13.87 37.63
N TYR A 364 37.12 -14.15 36.99
CA TYR A 364 38.27 -14.83 37.60
C TYR A 364 38.86 -14.03 38.77
N ALA A 365 39.11 -12.73 38.61
CA ALA A 365 39.67 -11.89 39.65
C ALA A 365 38.74 -11.73 40.86
N ASN A 366 37.43 -11.54 40.62
CA ASN A 366 36.44 -11.40 41.69
C ASN A 366 36.22 -12.72 42.44
N ALA A 367 36.11 -13.84 41.71
CA ALA A 367 36.04 -15.16 42.32
C ALA A 367 37.28 -15.44 43.17
N ASN A 368 38.48 -15.09 42.70
CA ASN A 368 39.72 -15.25 43.48
C ASN A 368 39.79 -14.34 44.71
N LEU A 369 39.27 -13.11 44.66
CA LEU A 369 39.25 -12.20 45.81
C LEU A 369 38.29 -12.71 46.90
N GLU A 370 37.07 -13.06 46.53
CA GLU A 370 36.04 -13.54 47.48
C GLU A 370 36.38 -14.95 47.99
N TYR A 371 36.89 -15.82 47.11
CA TYR A 371 37.46 -17.10 47.50
C TYR A 371 38.69 -16.92 48.39
N GLY A 372 39.62 -16.03 48.08
CA GLY A 372 40.82 -15.81 48.89
C GLY A 372 40.51 -15.35 50.32
N GLN A 373 39.52 -14.47 50.47
CA GLN A 373 39.01 -14.06 51.79
C GLN A 373 38.37 -15.23 52.54
N LYS A 374 37.53 -16.02 51.88
CA LYS A 374 36.80 -17.14 52.50
C LYS A 374 37.65 -18.39 52.73
N ALA A 375 38.59 -18.68 51.84
CA ALA A 375 39.56 -19.76 51.95
C ALA A 375 40.62 -19.45 53.03
N GLY A 376 40.97 -18.17 53.22
CA GLY A 376 41.81 -17.73 54.33
C GLY A 376 41.16 -17.97 55.70
N GLU A 377 39.82 -17.85 55.80
CA GLU A 377 39.05 -18.22 56.99
C GLU A 377 38.90 -19.74 57.14
N GLY A 378 38.75 -20.47 56.02
CA GLY A 378 38.61 -21.92 55.97
C GLY A 378 37.15 -22.38 56.08
N LEU A 379 36.73 -23.33 55.23
CA LEU A 379 35.32 -23.74 55.16
C LEU A 379 34.79 -24.34 56.47
N THR A 380 35.62 -25.10 57.16
CA THR A 380 35.31 -25.60 58.51
C THR A 380 35.06 -24.45 59.49
N SER A 381 35.80 -23.34 59.37
CA SER A 381 35.60 -22.16 60.22
C SER A 381 34.28 -21.45 59.91
N GLU A 382 33.87 -21.40 58.65
CA GLU A 382 32.56 -20.83 58.29
C GLU A 382 31.38 -21.72 58.77
N VAL A 383 31.55 -23.04 58.76
CA VAL A 383 30.58 -23.96 59.38
C VAL A 383 30.55 -23.77 60.89
N LEU A 384 31.71 -23.61 61.53
CA LEU A 384 31.80 -23.29 62.97
C LEU A 384 31.15 -21.95 63.30
N ARG A 385 31.29 -20.94 62.43
CA ARG A 385 30.62 -19.65 62.57
C ARG A 385 29.11 -19.77 62.44
N ALA A 386 28.63 -20.63 61.55
CA ALA A 386 27.19 -20.93 61.46
C ALA A 386 26.68 -21.64 62.72
N ILE A 387 27.44 -22.58 63.27
CA ILE A 387 27.16 -23.22 64.56
C ILE A 387 27.10 -22.16 65.67
N GLU A 388 28.07 -21.26 65.73
CA GLU A 388 28.12 -20.16 66.70
C GLU A 388 26.93 -19.19 66.55
N LEU A 389 26.54 -18.85 65.33
CA LEU A 389 25.36 -18.01 65.06
C LEU A 389 24.07 -18.66 65.56
N VAL A 390 23.90 -19.95 65.31
CA VAL A 390 22.73 -20.70 65.80
C VAL A 390 22.73 -20.86 67.32
N GLN A 391 23.91 -21.01 67.94
CA GLN A 391 24.07 -21.03 69.40
C GLN A 391 23.70 -19.69 70.04
N THR A 392 24.15 -18.59 69.44
CA THR A 392 23.95 -17.22 69.96
C THR A 392 22.59 -16.63 69.60
N HIS A 393 21.95 -17.10 68.53
CA HIS A 393 20.65 -16.63 68.04
C HIS A 393 19.67 -17.81 67.85
N PRO A 394 19.11 -18.34 68.95
CA PRO A 394 18.14 -19.45 68.96
C PRO A 394 16.98 -19.35 67.96
N SER A 395 16.55 -18.13 67.61
CA SER A 395 15.44 -17.89 66.68
C SER A 395 15.72 -18.29 65.24
N LEU A 396 16.99 -18.48 64.86
CA LEU A 396 17.39 -18.88 63.51
C LEU A 396 16.96 -20.32 63.18
N ILE A 397 16.92 -21.21 64.17
CA ILE A 397 16.37 -22.57 64.05
C ILE A 397 15.42 -22.80 65.22
N GLN A 398 14.12 -22.56 65.02
CA GLN A 398 13.14 -22.58 66.12
C GLN A 398 12.96 -23.97 66.75
N ASP A 399 13.09 -25.03 65.98
CA ASP A 399 13.01 -26.42 66.45
C ASP A 399 14.25 -26.77 67.30
N LEU A 400 14.01 -27.02 68.59
CA LEU A 400 15.06 -27.30 69.57
C LEU A 400 15.89 -28.55 69.23
N ASN A 401 15.24 -29.61 68.72
CA ASN A 401 15.91 -30.87 68.41
C ASN A 401 16.78 -30.73 67.15
N LYS A 402 16.31 -29.99 66.15
CA LYS A 402 17.11 -29.67 64.95
C LYS A 402 18.31 -28.78 65.30
N ARG A 403 18.09 -27.80 66.19
CA ARG A 403 19.14 -26.89 66.65
C ARG A 403 20.26 -27.64 67.38
N GLN A 404 19.91 -28.50 68.33
CA GLN A 404 20.89 -29.31 69.07
C GLN A 404 21.72 -30.19 68.13
N LYS A 405 21.05 -30.90 67.21
CA LYS A 405 21.74 -31.73 66.20
C LYS A 405 22.64 -30.94 65.26
N PHE A 406 22.24 -29.74 64.87
CA PHE A 406 23.06 -28.84 64.05
C PHE A 406 24.34 -28.41 64.80
N VAL A 407 24.22 -28.11 66.10
CA VAL A 407 25.37 -27.74 66.95
C VAL A 407 26.33 -28.91 67.18
N GLU A 408 25.83 -30.14 67.26
CA GLU A 408 26.62 -31.36 67.44
C GLU A 408 27.31 -31.86 66.15
N GLN A 409 27.07 -31.20 65.01
CA GLN A 409 27.56 -31.63 63.71
C GLN A 409 29.08 -31.49 63.59
N ASN A 410 29.74 -32.51 63.02
CA ASN A 410 31.16 -32.44 62.69
C ASN A 410 31.39 -31.44 61.56
N ALA A 411 31.92 -30.26 61.90
CA ALA A 411 32.14 -29.16 60.96
C ALA A 411 33.08 -29.52 59.79
N ALA A 412 34.03 -30.44 59.98
CA ALA A 412 34.95 -30.86 58.93
C ALA A 412 34.27 -31.76 57.90
N LEU A 413 33.45 -32.72 58.34
CA LEU A 413 32.64 -33.56 57.45
C LEU A 413 31.58 -32.73 56.74
N ALA A 414 30.89 -31.85 57.46
CA ALA A 414 29.91 -30.93 56.89
C ALA A 414 30.52 -30.01 55.82
N ALA A 415 31.70 -29.44 56.10
CA ALA A 415 32.46 -28.67 55.14
C ALA A 415 32.78 -29.48 53.86
N SER A 416 33.25 -30.71 54.01
CA SER A 416 33.64 -31.54 52.85
C SER A 416 32.49 -31.89 51.89
N GLU A 417 31.25 -31.91 52.37
CA GLU A 417 30.05 -32.21 51.56
C GLU A 417 29.47 -30.97 50.85
N LEU A 418 29.86 -29.76 51.24
CA LEU A 418 29.29 -28.48 50.75
C LEU A 418 30.04 -27.86 49.57
N CYS A 419 31.11 -28.49 49.10
CA CYS A 419 32.04 -27.92 48.10
C CYS A 419 31.32 -27.38 46.86
N THR A 420 30.36 -28.14 46.32
CA THR A 420 29.64 -27.77 45.09
C THR A 420 28.66 -26.61 45.30
N SER A 421 28.17 -26.39 46.52
CA SER A 421 27.32 -25.24 46.86
C SER A 421 28.12 -23.94 46.90
N ILE A 422 29.38 -24.01 47.35
CA ILE A 422 30.28 -22.85 47.47
C ILE A 422 30.67 -22.32 46.10
N VAL A 423 31.10 -23.20 45.18
CA VAL A 423 31.51 -22.75 43.84
C VAL A 423 30.34 -22.06 43.13
N ARG A 424 29.12 -22.57 43.33
CA ARG A 424 27.90 -21.99 42.77
C ARG A 424 27.53 -20.67 43.43
N TYR A 425 27.70 -20.54 44.75
CA TYR A 425 27.56 -19.27 45.46
C TYR A 425 28.55 -18.21 44.93
N LEU A 426 29.82 -18.57 44.78
CA LEU A 426 30.87 -17.68 44.27
C LEU A 426 30.64 -17.28 42.81
N TYR A 427 30.15 -18.20 41.98
CA TYR A 427 29.75 -17.92 40.60
C TYR A 427 28.63 -16.86 40.54
N LEU A 428 27.57 -17.03 41.32
CA LEU A 428 26.45 -16.08 41.36
C LEU A 428 26.88 -14.70 41.85
N LYS A 429 27.74 -14.64 42.87
CA LYS A 429 28.35 -13.39 43.35
C LYS A 429 29.19 -12.71 42.26
N ALA A 430 30.06 -13.46 41.59
CA ALA A 430 30.87 -12.92 40.50
C ALA A 430 30.01 -12.43 39.32
N TYR A 431 28.97 -13.19 38.94
CA TYR A 431 28.04 -12.85 37.86
C TYR A 431 27.27 -11.55 38.14
N SER A 432 26.75 -11.38 39.36
CA SER A 432 26.04 -10.15 39.75
C SER A 432 26.89 -8.87 39.67
N LYS A 433 28.21 -8.98 39.82
CA LYS A 433 29.13 -7.84 39.73
C LYS A 433 29.44 -7.44 38.28
N ILE A 434 29.24 -8.34 37.32
CA ILE A 434 29.47 -8.07 35.89
C ILE A 434 28.22 -7.47 35.26
N TYR A 435 27.05 -7.90 35.69
CA TYR A 435 25.75 -7.48 35.18
C TYR A 435 24.90 -6.79 36.25
N PRO A 436 25.32 -5.61 36.76
CA PRO A 436 24.63 -4.91 37.84
C PRO A 436 23.21 -4.49 37.48
N GLU A 437 22.89 -4.37 36.18
CA GLU A 437 21.55 -4.10 35.66
C GLU A 437 20.59 -5.29 35.81
N ARG A 438 21.12 -6.50 36.03
CA ARG A 438 20.30 -7.70 36.26
C ARG A 438 19.97 -7.80 37.74
N ILE A 439 18.68 -7.73 38.07
CA ILE A 439 18.19 -7.88 39.45
C ILE A 439 18.33 -9.34 39.88
N LEU A 440 19.45 -9.64 40.54
CA LEU A 440 19.73 -10.92 41.18
C LEU A 440 19.57 -10.77 42.70
N ASN A 441 18.69 -11.57 43.30
CA ASN A 441 18.62 -11.68 44.74
C ASN A 441 19.84 -12.47 45.22
N LEU A 442 20.89 -11.76 45.61
CA LEU A 442 22.10 -12.40 46.09
C LEU A 442 21.84 -13.08 47.44
N PRO A 443 22.32 -14.32 47.63
CA PRO A 443 22.25 -14.96 48.94
C PRO A 443 23.03 -14.12 49.98
N PRO A 444 22.63 -14.21 51.26
CA PRO A 444 23.37 -13.64 52.38
C PRO A 444 24.75 -14.30 52.53
N GLY A 445 25.52 -13.93 53.54
CA GLY A 445 26.82 -14.54 53.81
C GLY A 445 26.76 -16.06 53.91
N PHE A 446 27.91 -16.72 53.75
CA PHE A 446 27.96 -18.19 53.68
C PHE A 446 27.34 -18.87 54.92
N ALA A 447 27.54 -18.31 56.11
CA ALA A 447 27.00 -18.85 57.35
C ALA A 447 25.45 -18.78 57.38
N GLU A 448 24.87 -17.65 56.99
CA GLU A 448 23.41 -17.50 56.89
C GLU A 448 22.83 -18.40 55.79
N PHE A 449 23.50 -18.46 54.64
CA PHE A 449 23.13 -19.35 53.53
C PHE A 449 23.10 -20.82 53.96
N TYR A 450 24.10 -21.25 54.74
CA TYR A 450 24.16 -22.60 55.30
C TYR A 450 23.04 -22.88 56.30
N ILE A 451 22.70 -21.91 57.15
CA ILE A 451 21.61 -22.02 58.14
C ILE A 451 20.23 -22.11 57.46
N TYR A 452 19.94 -21.26 56.48
CA TYR A 452 18.64 -21.24 55.79
C TYR A 452 18.36 -22.49 54.95
N GLY A 453 19.38 -23.25 54.58
CA GLY A 453 19.23 -24.46 53.78
C GLY A 453 18.78 -25.71 54.53
N VAL A 454 18.64 -25.65 55.86
CA VAL A 454 18.34 -26.80 56.74
C VAL A 454 16.83 -27.16 56.75
N ASP A 455 15.98 -26.39 56.07
CA ASP A 455 14.52 -26.41 56.26
C ASP A 455 13.76 -27.66 55.74
N LYS A 456 14.42 -28.68 55.17
CA LYS A 456 13.75 -29.92 54.70
C LYS A 456 14.38 -31.21 55.25
N GLY A 457 14.33 -31.40 56.56
CA GLY A 457 13.75 -32.62 57.19
C GLY A 457 14.24 -34.04 56.89
N TYR A 458 15.34 -34.30 56.18
CA TYR A 458 15.83 -35.69 56.02
C TYR A 458 16.80 -36.09 57.13
N ILE A 459 16.22 -36.67 58.18
CA ILE A 459 16.92 -37.45 59.18
C ILE A 459 17.03 -38.88 58.63
N ILE A 460 18.23 -39.38 58.34
CA ILE A 460 18.43 -40.81 58.08
C ILE A 460 19.46 -41.34 59.07
N THR A 461 19.07 -42.39 59.77
CA THR A 461 19.92 -43.16 60.66
C THR A 461 20.80 -44.08 59.82
N ASP A 462 22.11 -44.09 60.06
CA ASP A 462 22.97 -45.09 59.42
C ASP A 462 22.65 -46.52 59.91
N SER A 463 23.26 -47.53 59.29
CA SER A 463 23.07 -48.94 59.64
C SER A 463 23.60 -49.32 61.04
N GLY A 464 24.29 -48.41 61.73
CA GLY A 464 24.77 -48.54 63.11
C GLY A 464 23.89 -47.83 64.15
N GLY A 465 22.76 -47.25 63.75
CA GLY A 465 21.83 -46.56 64.65
C GLY A 465 22.23 -45.11 64.97
N GLN A 466 23.30 -44.58 64.38
CA GLN A 466 23.70 -43.20 64.58
C GLN A 466 22.92 -42.30 63.63
N THR A 467 22.26 -41.29 64.20
CA THR A 467 21.42 -40.37 63.44
C THR A 467 22.23 -39.13 63.07
N PHE A 468 22.50 -38.94 61.77
CA PHE A 468 23.14 -37.72 61.27
C PHE A 468 22.16 -36.93 60.40
N ASN A 469 22.25 -35.60 60.44
CA ASN A 469 21.63 -34.74 59.43
C ASN A 469 22.42 -34.90 58.13
N TRP A 470 21.89 -35.65 57.17
CA TRP A 470 22.43 -35.66 55.82
C TRP A 470 22.00 -34.34 55.15
N VAL A 471 22.89 -33.35 55.11
CA VAL A 471 22.62 -32.10 54.40
C VAL A 471 22.64 -32.42 52.89
N LEU A 472 21.46 -32.37 52.29
CA LEU A 472 21.16 -32.73 50.90
C LEU A 472 22.15 -32.23 49.83
N LYS A 473 22.22 -33.03 48.75
CA LYS A 473 22.71 -32.76 47.38
C LYS A 473 22.90 -31.26 47.09
N GLY A 474 24.16 -30.79 47.09
CA GLY A 474 24.58 -29.37 47.15
C GLY A 474 24.02 -28.37 46.11
N THR A 475 23.08 -28.77 45.25
CA THR A 475 22.25 -27.87 44.42
C THR A 475 21.09 -27.23 45.19
N GLU A 476 20.49 -27.92 46.17
CA GLU A 476 19.22 -27.47 46.78
C GLU A 476 19.37 -26.22 47.65
N LEU A 477 20.54 -26.03 48.27
CA LEU A 477 20.84 -24.86 49.09
C LEU A 477 20.77 -23.55 48.29
N VAL A 478 21.26 -23.56 47.04
CA VAL A 478 21.38 -22.34 46.24
C VAL A 478 20.05 -21.94 45.59
N LYS A 479 19.19 -22.92 45.29
CA LYS A 479 17.91 -22.70 44.61
C LYS A 479 16.95 -21.79 45.36
N GLY A 480 16.90 -21.87 46.69
CA GLY A 480 15.95 -21.10 47.51
C GLY A 480 16.12 -19.58 47.39
N PHE A 481 17.25 -19.12 46.83
CA PHE A 481 17.61 -17.72 46.70
C PHE A 481 17.56 -17.20 45.25
N LEU A 482 17.20 -18.05 44.28
CA LEU A 482 17.13 -17.66 42.88
C LEU A 482 15.71 -17.26 42.46
N ASN A 483 15.63 -16.30 41.53
CA ASN A 483 14.36 -16.01 40.86
C ASN A 483 14.03 -17.08 39.81
N GLU A 484 12.77 -17.11 39.37
CA GLU A 484 12.21 -18.14 38.49
C GLU A 484 12.89 -18.21 37.10
N ILE A 485 13.36 -17.08 36.58
CA ILE A 485 14.05 -16.99 35.28
C ILE A 485 15.39 -17.73 35.32
N TYR A 486 16.19 -17.51 36.36
CA TYR A 486 17.47 -18.19 36.51
C TYR A 486 17.31 -19.62 37.01
N TYR A 487 16.27 -19.91 37.80
CA TYR A 487 15.87 -21.27 38.17
C TYR A 487 15.61 -22.13 36.93
N ASN A 488 14.86 -21.64 35.94
CA ASN A 488 14.55 -22.38 34.71
C ASN A 488 15.78 -22.55 33.80
N SER A 489 16.67 -21.55 33.77
CA SER A 489 17.96 -21.64 33.08
C SER A 489 18.88 -22.68 33.73
N TRP A 490 18.83 -22.79 35.06
CA TRP A 490 19.56 -23.76 35.87
C TRP A 490 19.01 -25.19 35.75
N ASP A 491 17.69 -25.34 35.74
CA ASP A 491 17.04 -26.65 35.61
C ASP A 491 17.10 -27.17 34.16
N LYS A 492 17.21 -26.33 33.12
CA LYS A 492 17.42 -26.79 31.73
C LYS A 492 18.64 -27.69 31.59
N TYR A 493 19.77 -27.30 32.19
CA TYR A 493 20.98 -28.12 32.25
C TYR A 493 20.78 -29.43 33.02
N ARG A 494 19.84 -29.44 33.96
CA ARG A 494 19.56 -30.57 34.85
C ARG A 494 18.54 -31.57 34.31
N TYR A 495 17.63 -31.07 33.47
CA TYR A 495 16.44 -31.79 33.00
C TYR A 495 16.71 -32.56 31.71
N GLU A 496 17.67 -32.13 30.90
CA GLU A 496 17.93 -32.78 29.61
C GLU A 496 18.58 -34.17 29.77
N GLU A 497 19.38 -34.45 30.81
CA GLU A 497 20.08 -35.75 30.91
C GLU A 497 20.29 -36.23 32.35
N GLY A 498 19.49 -37.20 32.81
CA GLY A 498 19.58 -37.80 34.16
C GLY A 498 21.02 -38.09 34.60
N TYR A 499 21.55 -37.24 35.48
CA TYR A 499 22.94 -37.27 35.90
C TYR A 499 23.28 -38.52 36.72
N ASN A 500 23.87 -39.51 36.05
CA ASN A 500 24.80 -40.47 36.63
C ASN A 500 26.15 -40.32 35.91
N THR A 501 27.17 -39.91 36.66
CA THR A 501 28.62 -39.79 36.30
C THR A 501 29.04 -38.68 35.31
N ASP A 502 30.14 -38.01 35.66
CA ASP A 502 30.69 -36.74 35.15
C ASP A 502 31.18 -36.70 33.68
N ALA A 503 30.79 -37.64 32.82
CA ALA A 503 31.17 -37.62 31.39
C ALA A 503 30.27 -36.69 30.54
N ALA A 504 28.98 -36.54 30.88
CA ALA A 504 28.02 -35.79 30.06
C ALA A 504 28.23 -34.26 30.06
N LEU A 505 28.91 -33.70 31.09
CA LEU A 505 29.25 -32.27 31.14
C LEU A 505 30.35 -31.88 30.14
N LEU A 506 31.13 -32.85 29.66
CA LEU A 506 32.18 -32.64 28.67
C LEU A 506 31.70 -32.85 27.23
N ASP A 507 30.68 -33.68 26.98
CA ASP A 507 30.19 -33.91 25.60
C ASP A 507 29.49 -32.66 25.02
N TYR A 508 28.86 -31.82 25.84
CA TYR A 508 28.35 -30.50 25.43
C TYR A 508 29.46 -29.46 25.19
N ALA A 509 30.73 -29.77 25.49
CA ALA A 509 31.86 -28.88 25.23
C ALA A 509 32.19 -28.71 23.74
N ASN A 510 31.53 -29.45 22.83
CA ASN A 510 31.72 -29.31 21.38
C ASN A 510 30.86 -28.21 20.73
N SER A 511 30.16 -27.38 21.51
CA SER A 511 29.49 -26.18 20.99
C SER A 511 30.49 -25.06 20.65
N SER A 512 30.18 -24.22 19.65
CA SER A 512 30.97 -23.04 19.26
C SER A 512 30.89 -21.88 20.28
N GLU A 513 30.17 -22.07 21.39
CA GLU A 513 29.88 -21.05 22.39
C GLU A 513 30.92 -21.00 23.53
N LYS A 514 30.98 -19.86 24.22
CA LYS A 514 31.67 -19.69 25.52
C LYS A 514 30.76 -20.22 26.63
N GLN A 515 31.18 -21.24 27.37
CA GLN A 515 30.35 -21.90 28.40
C GLN A 515 31.12 -22.09 29.73
N ILE A 516 30.39 -22.11 30.85
CA ILE A 516 30.91 -22.27 32.21
C ILE A 516 30.32 -23.54 32.82
N PHE A 517 31.17 -24.45 33.27
CA PHE A 517 30.80 -25.79 33.74
C PHE A 517 31.34 -26.05 35.16
N PHE A 518 30.63 -26.88 35.92
CA PHE A 518 31.08 -27.37 37.23
C PHE A 518 31.37 -28.87 37.12
N LEU A 519 32.58 -29.30 37.45
CA LEU A 519 32.99 -30.71 37.44
C LEU A 519 33.12 -31.23 38.87
N ARG A 520 32.68 -32.45 39.19
CA ARG A 520 32.88 -33.07 40.51
C ARG A 520 33.69 -34.36 40.37
N ASP A 521 34.43 -34.74 41.40
CA ASP A 521 34.86 -36.14 41.54
C ASP A 521 33.66 -37.02 41.88
N GLY A 522 33.54 -38.16 41.18
CA GLY A 522 32.36 -39.02 41.14
C GLY A 522 31.94 -39.67 42.48
N PRO A 523 30.84 -40.47 42.46
CA PRO A 523 30.08 -40.84 43.66
C PRO A 523 30.72 -41.86 44.63
N ASP A 524 31.87 -42.46 44.31
CA ASP A 524 32.46 -43.57 45.10
C ASP A 524 33.77 -43.22 45.86
N VAL A 525 33.97 -41.95 46.23
CA VAL A 525 35.16 -41.54 47.00
C VAL A 525 34.82 -41.39 48.48
N ASN A 526 35.15 -42.40 49.29
CA ASN A 526 34.85 -42.53 50.73
C ASN A 526 35.57 -41.55 51.67
N THR A 527 35.90 -40.35 51.19
CA THR A 527 36.19 -39.11 51.92
C THR A 527 36.90 -38.23 50.89
N ALA A 528 36.39 -37.01 50.68
CA ALA A 528 36.99 -35.92 49.90
C ALA A 528 36.62 -35.75 48.41
N SER A 529 35.47 -35.12 48.08
CA SER A 529 35.11 -34.78 46.68
C SER A 529 35.50 -33.36 46.25
N HIS A 530 36.37 -33.22 45.24
CA HIS A 530 36.74 -31.94 44.60
C HIS A 530 35.60 -31.43 43.70
N THR A 531 35.43 -30.10 43.63
CA THR A 531 34.61 -29.46 42.58
C THR A 531 35.49 -28.50 41.78
N PHE A 532 35.35 -28.45 40.47
CA PHE A 532 36.10 -27.53 39.61
C PHE A 532 35.15 -26.60 38.88
N LEU A 533 35.49 -25.32 38.78
CA LEU A 533 34.85 -24.39 37.86
C LEU A 533 35.67 -24.33 36.58
N ALA A 534 35.12 -24.82 35.48
CA ALA A 534 35.75 -24.81 34.16
C ALA A 534 35.09 -23.74 33.28
N ILE A 535 35.90 -22.87 32.67
CA ILE A 535 35.44 -21.79 31.79
C ILE A 535 36.06 -22.00 30.40
N LYS A 536 35.24 -22.12 29.35
CA LYS A 536 35.70 -22.22 27.97
C LYS A 536 35.92 -20.83 27.37
N HIS A 537 37.16 -20.52 26.99
CA HIS A 537 37.50 -19.34 26.19
C HIS A 537 37.67 -19.75 24.71
N PRO A 538 37.15 -19.00 23.71
CA PRO A 538 37.16 -19.44 22.31
C PRO A 538 38.53 -19.44 21.67
N THR A 539 39.49 -18.70 22.22
CA THR A 539 40.85 -18.64 21.67
C THR A 539 41.87 -19.43 22.50
N ASP A 540 41.57 -19.73 23.77
CA ASP A 540 42.58 -20.19 24.73
C ASP A 540 42.23 -21.54 25.40
N GLY A 541 41.14 -22.19 24.97
CA GLY A 541 40.68 -23.44 25.56
C GLY A 541 40.02 -23.26 26.93
N PHE A 542 40.07 -24.30 27.77
CA PHE A 542 39.45 -24.30 29.10
C PHE A 542 40.39 -23.74 30.17
N LYS A 543 39.84 -22.92 31.07
CA LYS A 543 40.48 -22.53 32.34
C LYS A 543 39.73 -23.18 33.49
N MET A 544 40.44 -23.96 34.30
CA MET A 544 39.87 -24.68 35.44
C MET A 544 40.31 -24.04 36.75
N LEU A 545 39.38 -23.92 37.69
CA LEU A 545 39.58 -23.48 39.06
C LEU A 545 39.26 -24.67 39.98
N ASP A 546 40.27 -25.18 40.68
CA ASP A 546 40.12 -26.20 41.73
C ASP A 546 39.51 -25.59 42.99
N THR A 547 38.54 -26.27 43.61
CA THR A 547 37.91 -25.81 44.84
C THR A 547 38.09 -26.76 46.04
N TYR A 548 39.14 -27.59 46.07
CA TYR A 548 39.25 -28.61 47.12
C TYR A 548 40.37 -28.54 48.15
N HIS A 549 40.02 -29.17 49.28
CA HIS A 549 40.68 -29.43 50.55
C HIS A 549 42.06 -30.15 50.50
N HIS A 550 43.00 -29.57 51.25
CA HIS A 550 44.39 -29.91 51.60
C HIS A 550 44.82 -31.40 51.69
N PRO A 551 46.03 -31.79 51.21
CA PRO A 551 46.73 -32.94 51.82
C PRO A 551 48.22 -32.70 52.12
N TRP A 552 48.70 -33.32 53.20
CA TRP A 552 50.02 -33.95 53.28
C TRP A 552 51.31 -33.09 53.39
N THR A 553 52.24 -33.69 54.12
CA THR A 553 53.59 -33.24 54.46
C THR A 553 54.61 -33.80 53.47
N GLY A 554 55.20 -32.99 52.58
CA GLY A 554 56.35 -33.42 51.76
C GLY A 554 56.55 -32.68 50.43
N LYS A 555 57.81 -32.40 50.06
CA LYS A 555 58.31 -31.49 48.99
C LYS A 555 58.14 -31.97 47.53
N GLY A 556 57.99 -31.02 46.57
CA GLY A 556 58.49 -31.14 45.19
C GLY A 556 57.92 -30.16 44.13
N PHE A 557 58.78 -29.40 43.44
CA PHE A 557 58.51 -28.53 42.26
C PHE A 557 58.92 -29.23 40.94
N TYR A 558 58.26 -28.97 39.78
CA TYR A 558 58.88 -29.04 38.43
C TYR A 558 58.13 -28.23 37.34
N GLU A 559 58.87 -27.47 36.52
CA GLU A 559 58.51 -26.97 35.17
C GLU A 559 59.13 -27.89 34.09
N ASN A 560 58.56 -27.93 32.87
CA ASN A 560 59.37 -28.18 31.67
C ASN A 560 58.80 -27.52 30.40
N ALA A 561 59.68 -26.88 29.63
CA ALA A 561 59.43 -26.20 28.37
C ALA A 561 59.84 -27.08 27.17
N ALA A 562 59.18 -26.83 26.01
CA ALA A 562 59.52 -27.22 24.63
C ALA A 562 58.79 -28.43 23.99
N SER A 563 58.40 -28.20 22.72
CA SER A 563 57.88 -29.08 21.65
C SER A 563 56.40 -29.54 21.65
N GLY A 564 55.49 -28.61 21.29
CA GLY A 564 54.68 -28.69 20.06
C GLY A 564 53.69 -29.84 19.81
N GLY A 565 52.54 -29.82 20.48
CA GLY A 565 51.27 -30.45 20.06
C GLY A 565 50.92 -31.83 20.66
N ILE A 566 49.64 -32.01 21.02
CA ILE A 566 48.92 -33.22 21.49
C ILE A 566 48.82 -33.40 23.03
N TYR A 567 47.61 -33.68 23.50
CA TYR A 567 47.18 -33.90 24.89
C TYR A 567 47.97 -35.00 25.63
N LYS A 568 48.19 -34.81 26.94
CA LYS A 568 48.72 -35.86 27.85
C LYS A 568 47.93 -35.90 29.15
N VAL A 569 47.50 -37.10 29.54
CA VAL A 569 46.83 -37.41 30.81
C VAL A 569 47.67 -38.47 31.55
N ARG A 570 47.82 -38.35 32.88
CA ARG A 570 48.42 -39.40 33.71
C ARG A 570 47.73 -39.47 35.07
N PHE A 571 47.35 -40.67 35.50
CA PHE A 571 46.74 -40.95 36.81
C PHE A 571 47.77 -41.64 37.72
N GLY A 572 47.82 -41.26 38.99
CA GLY A 572 48.68 -41.87 40.02
C GLY A 572 47.98 -43.01 40.78
N PRO A 573 48.72 -43.84 41.54
CA PRO A 573 48.14 -44.95 42.30
C PRO A 573 47.41 -44.47 43.57
N SER A 574 46.52 -45.34 44.07
CA SER A 574 45.68 -45.17 45.27
C SER A 574 46.42 -44.50 46.44
N GLY A 575 45.87 -43.39 46.94
CA GLY A 575 46.40 -42.66 48.11
C GLY A 575 47.20 -41.39 47.82
N THR A 576 47.26 -40.91 46.57
CA THR A 576 47.89 -39.61 46.25
C THR A 576 46.95 -38.67 45.48
N ARG A 577 46.93 -37.39 45.87
CA ARG A 577 46.07 -36.34 45.30
C ARG A 577 46.84 -35.58 44.20
N TRP A 578 46.24 -35.47 43.01
CA TRP A 578 46.72 -34.60 41.94
C TRP A 578 45.55 -33.86 41.30
N LEU A 579 45.78 -32.58 40.99
CA LEU A 579 44.95 -31.74 40.13
C LEU A 579 45.19 -32.10 38.66
N HIS A 580 44.12 -32.33 37.91
CA HIS A 580 44.17 -32.54 36.46
C HIS A 580 44.05 -31.21 35.71
N ILE A 581 45.01 -30.91 34.83
CA ILE A 581 44.93 -29.76 33.92
C ILE A 581 44.94 -30.30 32.48
N VAL A 582 43.84 -30.08 31.76
CA VAL A 582 43.71 -30.42 30.35
C VAL A 582 43.93 -29.15 29.53
N TYR A 583 45.00 -29.10 28.74
CA TYR A 583 45.15 -28.10 27.70
C TYR A 583 44.91 -28.75 26.33
N SER A 584 44.11 -28.08 25.49
CA SER A 584 44.24 -28.20 24.05
C SER A 584 44.78 -26.89 23.50
N TYR A 585 45.81 -26.98 22.67
CA TYR A 585 46.21 -25.93 21.77
C TYR A 585 45.79 -26.35 20.37
N THR A 586 44.95 -25.57 19.70
CA THR A 586 44.94 -25.58 18.24
C THR A 586 46.12 -24.74 17.78
N LYS A 587 47.13 -25.40 17.23
CA LYS A 587 48.29 -24.75 16.63
C LYS A 587 47.84 -24.09 15.32
N ASN A 588 47.64 -22.78 15.36
CA ASN A 588 47.99 -21.80 14.33
C ASN A 588 47.77 -20.40 14.87
#